data_AF-C5F0D2-F1
#
_entry.id   AF-C5F0D2-F1
#
_cell.length_a   1.000
_cell.length_b   1.000
_cell.length_c   1.000
_cell.angle_alpha   90.00
_cell.angle_beta   90.00
_cell.angle_gamma   90.00
#
_symmetry.space_group_name_H-M   'P 1'
#
loop_
_entity.id
_entity.type
_entity.pdbx_description
1 polymer ?
#
loop_
_entity_poly.entity_id
_entity_poly.type
_entity_poly.pdbx_seq_one_letter_code
_entity_poly.pdbx_strand_id
1 'polypeptide(L)'
;MNNEVKEILEQRGESYGDFNAVSGDFWRMVEIIQKGDAWGNLDYNAKTALIMVTMKLARIINGGLQKDSLLDIQGYIELILKNSVDIKEAK
;
A
#
# COMPACT_ATOMS: atom_id res chain seq x y z
N MET A 1 0.17 21.26 -19.39
CA MET A 1 0.49 20.68 -18.06
C MET A 1 1.41 21.67 -17.35
N ASN A 2 1.18 22.00 -16.09
CA ASN A 2 2.08 22.87 -15.32
C ASN A 2 3.49 22.24 -15.30
N ASN A 3 4.55 23.02 -15.55
CA ASN A 3 5.93 22.53 -15.59
C ASN A 3 6.34 21.85 -14.28
N GLU A 4 5.92 22.41 -13.14
CA GLU A 4 6.15 21.83 -11.81
C GLU A 4 5.51 20.43 -11.67
N VAL A 5 4.29 20.25 -12.20
CA VAL A 5 3.61 18.95 -12.17
C VAL A 5 4.34 17.93 -13.02
N LYS A 6 4.88 18.34 -14.17
CA LYS A 6 5.65 17.45 -15.04
C LYS A 6 6.91 16.94 -14.34
N GLU A 7 7.67 17.84 -13.72
CA GLU A 7 8.89 17.49 -12.98
C GLU A 7 8.60 16.53 -11.83
N ILE A 8 7.52 16.77 -11.08
CA ILE A 8 7.09 15.85 -10.02
C ILE A 8 6.75 14.47 -10.59
N LEU A 9 6.03 14.39 -11.70
CA LEU A 9 5.67 13.10 -12.31
C LEU A 9 6.90 12.31 -12.77
N GLU A 10 7.89 12.98 -13.36
CA GLU A 10 9.15 12.37 -13.77
C GLU A 10 9.92 11.81 -12.56
N GLN A 11 10.13 12.61 -11.51
CA GLN A 11 10.78 12.16 -10.27
C GLN A 11 10.06 10.97 -9.62
N ARG A 12 8.73 10.98 -9.66
CA ARG A 12 7.91 9.90 -9.09
C ARG A 12 7.97 8.64 -9.93
N GLY A 13 8.03 8.75 -11.25
CA GLY A 13 8.24 7.62 -12.16
C GLY A 13 9.59 6.95 -11.96
N GLU A 14 10.65 7.75 -11.78
CA GLU A 14 11.99 7.24 -11.46
C GLU A 14 12.05 6.52 -10.12
N SER A 15 11.33 7.06 -9.12
CA SER A 15 11.33 6.48 -7.78
C SER A 15 10.44 5.23 -7.71
N TYR A 16 9.18 5.33 -8.11
CA TYR A 16 8.15 4.32 -7.83
C TYR A 16 7.86 3.38 -9.00
N GLY A 17 8.51 3.59 -10.14
CA GLY A 17 8.23 2.88 -11.38
C GLY A 17 7.07 3.49 -12.16
N ASP A 18 6.79 2.90 -13.32
CA ASP A 18 5.70 3.33 -14.20
C ASP A 18 4.34 3.22 -13.50
N PHE A 19 3.54 4.28 -13.59
CA PHE A 19 2.26 4.36 -12.89
C PHE A 19 1.25 3.30 -13.36
N ASN A 20 1.25 2.93 -14.64
CA ASN A 20 0.32 1.91 -15.14
C ASN A 20 0.69 0.53 -14.59
N ALA A 21 1.98 0.20 -14.57
CA ALA A 21 2.47 -1.05 -13.99
C ALA A 21 2.15 -1.13 -12.48
N VAL A 22 2.51 -0.07 -11.73
CA VAL A 22 2.18 0.05 -10.29
C VAL A 22 0.69 -0.12 -10.04
N SER A 23 -0.16 0.55 -10.83
CA SER A 23 -1.63 0.49 -10.68
C SER A 23 -2.16 -0.92 -10.97
N GLY A 24 -1.64 -1.59 -12.00
CA GLY A 24 -2.04 -2.94 -12.35
C GLY A 24 -1.67 -3.98 -11.29
N ASP A 25 -0.45 -3.91 -10.74
CA ASP A 25 -0.03 -4.78 -9.63
C ASP A 25 -0.81 -4.49 -8.35
N PHE A 26 -1.01 -3.20 -8.03
CA PHE A 26 -1.78 -2.77 -6.88
C PHE A 26 -3.17 -3.40 -6.86
N TRP A 27 -3.95 -3.23 -7.95
CA TRP A 27 -5.30 -3.77 -8.01
C TRP A 27 -5.34 -5.29 -7.98
N ARG A 28 -4.39 -5.98 -8.63
CA ARG A 28 -4.28 -7.44 -8.53
C ARG A 28 -4.06 -7.92 -7.10
N MET A 29 -3.22 -7.24 -6.33
CA MET A 29 -3.00 -7.57 -4.92
C MET A 29 -4.20 -7.22 -4.03
N VAL A 30 -4.85 -6.08 -4.29
CA VAL A 30 -6.09 -5.70 -3.58
C VAL A 30 -7.17 -6.75 -3.78
N GLU A 31 -7.37 -7.25 -4.99
CA GLU A 31 -8.33 -8.33 -5.27
C GLU A 31 -8.03 -9.60 -4.46
N ILE A 32 -6.76 -9.97 -4.32
CA ILE A 32 -6.35 -11.14 -3.52
C ILE A 32 -6.72 -10.92 -2.04
N ILE A 33 -6.39 -9.76 -1.49
CA ILE A 33 -6.66 -9.43 -0.09
C ILE A 33 -8.16 -9.39 0.19
N GLN A 34 -8.95 -8.80 -0.71
CA GLN A 34 -10.40 -8.69 -0.57
C GLN A 34 -11.14 -10.04 -0.65
N LYS A 35 -10.52 -11.05 -1.27
CA LYS A 35 -11.06 -12.42 -1.34
C LYS A 35 -10.81 -13.25 -0.07
N GLY A 36 -10.04 -12.75 0.89
CA GLY A 36 -9.78 -13.46 2.15
C GLY A 36 -11.04 -13.57 3.01
N ASP A 37 -11.26 -14.74 3.62
CA ASP A 37 -12.47 -15.04 4.41
C ASP A 37 -12.76 -14.02 5.53
N ALA A 38 -11.70 -13.48 6.13
CA ALA A 38 -11.81 -12.51 7.22
C ALA A 38 -12.03 -11.06 6.75
N TRP A 39 -11.91 -10.76 5.44
CA TRP A 39 -11.97 -9.39 4.92
C TRP A 39 -13.25 -8.66 5.32
N GLY A 40 -14.39 -9.35 5.25
CA GLY A 40 -15.69 -8.79 5.63
C GLY A 40 -15.74 -8.29 7.08
N ASN A 41 -14.99 -8.94 7.98
CA ASN A 41 -15.00 -8.69 9.42
C ASN A 41 -14.00 -7.61 9.84
N LEU A 42 -13.09 -7.18 8.97
CA LEU A 42 -12.13 -6.13 9.30
C LEU A 42 -12.83 -4.76 9.39
N ASP A 43 -12.45 -3.98 10.40
CA ASP A 43 -12.85 -2.57 10.51
C ASP A 43 -12.25 -1.71 9.39
N TYR A 44 -12.72 -0.48 9.24
CA TYR A 44 -12.24 0.42 8.20
C TYR A 44 -10.78 0.84 8.36
N ASN A 45 -10.24 0.87 9.58
CA ASN A 45 -8.85 1.21 9.84
C ASN A 45 -7.92 0.10 9.32
N ALA A 46 -8.23 -1.15 9.67
CA ALA A 46 -7.52 -2.34 9.20
C ALA A 46 -7.60 -2.47 7.67
N LYS A 47 -8.80 -2.33 7.10
CA LYS A 47 -8.98 -2.34 5.63
C LYS A 47 -8.13 -1.26 4.97
N THR A 48 -8.19 -0.02 5.45
CA THR A 48 -7.43 1.10 4.88
C THR A 48 -5.93 0.86 4.97
N ALA A 49 -5.43 0.44 6.13
CA ALA A 49 -4.02 0.19 6.34
C ALA A 49 -3.50 -0.95 5.44
N LEU A 50 -4.25 -2.04 5.27
CA LEU A 50 -3.88 -3.13 4.36
C LEU A 50 -3.83 -2.67 2.89
N ILE A 51 -4.79 -1.84 2.46
CA ILE A 51 -4.77 -1.23 1.12
C ILE A 51 -3.55 -0.34 0.95
N MET A 52 -3.20 0.47 1.95
CA MET A 52 -2.04 1.35 1.88
C MET A 52 -0.71 0.57 1.87
N VAL A 53 -0.59 -0.49 2.67
CA VAL A 53 0.55 -1.43 2.62
C VAL A 53 0.67 -2.02 1.21
N THR A 54 -0.45 -2.44 0.61
CA THR A 54 -0.48 -3.00 -0.75
C THR A 54 0.03 -2.01 -1.79
N MET A 55 -0.33 -0.73 -1.68
CA MET A 55 0.20 0.32 -2.55
C MET A 55 1.72 0.48 -2.38
N LYS A 56 2.26 0.37 -1.16
CA LYS A 56 3.70 0.43 -0.93
C LYS A 56 4.41 -0.78 -1.52
N LEU A 57 3.83 -1.98 -1.39
CA LEU A 57 4.35 -3.19 -2.05
C LEU A 57 4.38 -3.02 -3.58
N ALA A 58 3.32 -2.50 -4.19
CA ALA A 58 3.26 -2.25 -5.63
C ALA A 58 4.37 -1.31 -6.11
N ARG A 59 4.65 -0.24 -5.34
CA ARG A 59 5.76 0.68 -5.61
C ARG A 59 7.13 0.02 -5.45
N ILE A 60 7.31 -0.84 -4.44
CA ILE A 60 8.59 -1.53 -4.21
C ILE A 60 8.91 -2.48 -5.36
N ILE A 61 7.94 -3.26 -5.84
CA ILE A 61 8.18 -4.25 -6.90
C ILE A 61 8.37 -3.61 -8.29
N ASN A 62 7.91 -2.36 -8.49
CA ASN A 62 8.04 -1.65 -9.76
C ASN A 62 9.17 -0.61 -9.77
N GLY A 63 9.43 0.07 -8.64
CA GLY A 63 10.41 1.14 -8.49
C GLY A 63 11.60 0.80 -7.60
N GLY A 64 11.64 -0.41 -7.04
CA GLY A 64 12.71 -0.85 -6.16
C GLY A 64 12.51 -0.47 -4.69
N LEU A 65 13.45 -0.96 -3.86
CA LEU A 65 13.37 -0.82 -2.41
C LEU A 65 13.66 0.62 -1.98
N GLN A 66 12.68 1.27 -1.35
CA GLN A 66 12.83 2.61 -0.78
C GLN A 66 12.57 2.59 0.71
N LYS A 67 13.43 3.28 1.46
CA LYS A 67 13.31 3.43 2.92
C LYS A 67 11.95 3.96 3.32
N ASP A 68 11.45 4.99 2.64
CA ASP A 68 10.15 5.60 2.95
C ASP A 68 9.00 4.61 2.77
N SER A 69 9.04 3.77 1.73
CA SER A 69 8.01 2.75 1.52
C SER A 69 8.00 1.70 2.63
N LEU A 70 9.16 1.33 3.16
CA LEU A 70 9.27 0.40 4.30
C LEU A 70 8.77 1.03 5.60
N LEU A 71 9.13 2.29 5.86
CA LEU A 71 8.67 3.02 7.04
C LEU A 71 7.16 3.26 7.01
N ASP A 72 6.60 3.54 5.83
CA ASP A 72 5.16 3.66 5.64
C ASP A 72 4.45 2.33 5.95
N ILE A 73 4.97 1.21 5.45
CA ILE A 73 4.43 -0.13 5.77
C ILE A 73 4.43 -0.33 7.29
N GLN A 74 5.56 -0.10 7.95
CA GLN A 74 5.65 -0.21 9.41
C GLN A 74 4.63 0.69 10.12
N GLY A 75 4.49 1.94 9.67
CA GLY A 75 3.55 2.91 10.23
C GLY A 75 2.09 2.48 10.09
N TYR A 76 1.69 1.96 8.92
CA TYR A 76 0.32 1.47 8.73
C TYR A 76 0.01 0.26 9.60
N ILE A 77 0.96 -0.68 9.74
CA ILE A 77 0.79 -1.82 10.64
C ILE A 77 0.67 -1.35 12.10
N GLU A 78 1.50 -0.40 12.53
CA GLU A 78 1.43 0.20 13.86
C GLU A 78 0.07 0.89 14.12
N LEU A 79 -0.52 1.53 13.11
CA LEU A 79 -1.85 2.12 13.21
C LEU A 79 -2.94 1.05 13.40
N ILE A 80 -2.83 -0.12 12.75
CA ILE A 80 -3.74 -1.25 12.99
C ILE A 80 -3.62 -1.70 14.44
N LEU A 81 -2.39 -1.95 14.91
CA LEU A 81 -2.13 -2.41 16.28
C LEU A 81 -2.70 -1.47 17.35
N LYS A 82 -2.69 -0.15 17.08
CA LYS A 82 -3.21 0.86 18.01
C LYS A 82 -4.72 1.05 17.97
N ASN A 83 -5.36 0.83 16.82
CA ASN A 83 -6.75 1.26 16.59
C ASN A 83 -7.74 0.13 16.33
N SER A 84 -7.26 -1.11 16.15
CA SER A 84 -8.15 -2.26 15.96
C SER A 84 -8.46 -2.93 17.28
N VAL A 85 -9.76 -3.12 17.51
CA VAL A 85 -10.32 -3.70 18.75
C VAL A 85 -10.23 -5.23 18.82
N ASP A 86 -9.97 -5.90 17.69
CA ASP A 86 -10.04 -7.37 17.57
C ASP A 86 -8.81 -7.96 16.87
N ILE A 87 -7.61 -7.74 17.43
CA ILE A 87 -6.41 -8.45 16.99
C ILE A 87 -6.29 -9.74 17.79
N LYS A 88 -6.69 -10.84 17.16
CA LYS A 88 -6.48 -12.18 17.71
C LYS A 88 -5.07 -12.65 17.35
N GLU A 89 -4.33 -13.12 18.32
CA GLU A 89 -3.11 -13.89 18.04
C GLU A 89 -3.50 -15.15 17.26
N ALA A 90 -2.84 -15.38 16.12
CA ALA A 90 -3.02 -16.62 15.38
C ALA A 90 -2.51 -17.79 16.24
N LYS A 91 -3.30 -18.87 16.32
CA LYS A 91 -2.92 -20.11 17.01
C LYS A 91 -1.92 -20.91 16.18
#